data_AF-A0A5K1G340-F1
#
_entry.id   AF-A0A5K1G340-F1
#
_cell.length_a   1.000
_cell.length_b   1.000
_cell.length_c   1.000
_cell.angle_alpha   90.00
_cell.angle_beta   90.00
_cell.angle_gamma   90.00
#
_symmetry.space_group_name_H-M   'P 1'
#
loop_
_entity.id
_entity.type
_entity.pdbx_description
1 polymer ?
#
loop_
_entity_poly.entity_id
_entity_poly.type
_entity_poly.pdbx_seq_one_letter_code
_entity_poly.pdbx_strand_id
1 'polypeptide(L)'
;HLQAAIKKYQLFFNLNATGILNSATVHHLIQPRCGVRNFIKAPSSAKFHRNINVIGNSISMICKLSGARWPASRRNLLYKIWRTADLPYPIEDLRPLFCVAFETWAAVSPFEFVEMLLRTANLHTVFYRGKHESCPMAFDGRGGSLAHSFDPPIGITHYDADDLWEINPQKLAETEGSSDLQSVALHEIGHLLGLDHSSVPEAVMYPSLKPQTRKVELHADDIASIKA
;
A
#
# COMPACT_ATOMS: atom_id res chain seq x y z
N HIS A 1 3.26 17.75 -22.90
CA HIS A 1 3.51 16.65 -21.93
C HIS A 1 2.63 16.74 -20.67
N LEU A 2 2.56 17.88 -19.99
CA LEU A 2 1.78 18.03 -18.73
C LEU A 2 0.27 17.81 -18.89
N GLN A 3 -0.38 18.44 -19.87
CA GLN A 3 -1.83 18.29 -20.11
C GLN A 3 -2.26 16.83 -20.30
N ALA A 4 -1.47 16.04 -21.05
CA ALA A 4 -1.73 14.61 -21.25
C ALA A 4 -1.59 13.80 -19.95
N ALA A 5 -0.61 14.14 -19.09
CA ALA A 5 -0.45 13.51 -17.79
C ALA A 5 -1.62 13.83 -16.86
N ILE A 6 -2.08 15.09 -16.82
CA ILE A 6 -3.26 15.51 -16.06
C ILE A 6 -4.50 14.77 -16.55
N LYS A 7 -4.70 14.69 -17.87
CA LYS A 7 -5.84 13.97 -18.44
C LYS A 7 -5.81 12.48 -18.07
N LYS A 8 -4.64 11.85 -18.11
CA LYS A 8 -4.45 10.46 -17.69
C LYS A 8 -4.77 10.26 -16.20
N TYR A 9 -4.33 11.18 -15.35
CA TYR A 9 -4.66 11.18 -13.92
C TYR A 9 -6.17 11.30 -13.70
N GLN A 10 -6.82 12.27 -14.36
CA GLN A 10 -8.26 12.50 -14.24
C GLN A 10 -9.06 11.27 -14.66
N LEU A 11 -8.69 10.63 -15.78
CA LEU A 11 -9.34 9.39 -16.24
C LEU A 11 -9.23 8.26 -15.22
N PHE A 12 -8.05 8.06 -14.62
CA PHE A 12 -7.86 7.00 -13.63
C PHE A 12 -8.69 7.22 -12.36
N PHE A 13 -8.82 8.47 -11.91
CA PHE A 13 -9.55 8.84 -10.72
C PHE A 13 -11.02 9.21 -10.98
N ASN A 14 -11.55 8.86 -12.17
CA ASN A 14 -12.93 9.15 -12.57
C ASN A 14 -13.33 10.63 -12.42
N LEU A 15 -12.37 11.54 -12.61
CA LEU A 15 -12.58 12.98 -12.68
C LEU A 15 -12.89 13.40 -14.13
N ASN A 16 -13.48 14.59 -14.30
CA ASN A 16 -13.67 15.15 -15.63
C ASN A 16 -12.32 15.38 -16.35
N ALA A 17 -12.09 14.62 -17.42
CA ALA A 17 -10.82 14.51 -18.15
C ALA A 17 -10.53 15.71 -19.07
N THR A 18 -10.45 16.90 -18.48
CA THR A 18 -10.20 18.17 -19.18
C THR A 18 -8.74 18.35 -19.61
N GLY A 19 -7.80 17.66 -18.96
CA GLY A 19 -6.36 17.90 -19.08
C GLY A 19 -5.88 19.18 -18.40
N ILE A 20 -6.76 19.89 -17.69
CA ILE A 20 -6.47 21.14 -16.98
C ILE A 20 -6.41 20.83 -15.48
N LEU A 21 -5.45 21.44 -14.79
CA LEU A 21 -5.32 21.36 -13.33
C LEU A 21 -6.39 22.22 -12.65
N ASN A 22 -7.65 21.78 -12.71
CA ASN A 22 -8.79 22.46 -12.10
C ASN A 22 -8.88 22.16 -10.59
N SER A 23 -9.77 22.88 -9.89
CA SER A 23 -9.96 22.75 -8.44
C SER A 23 -10.26 21.32 -7.99
N ALA A 24 -11.11 20.59 -8.72
CA ALA A 24 -11.42 19.19 -8.41
C ALA A 24 -10.16 18.29 -8.50
N THR A 25 -9.31 18.52 -9.50
CA THR A 25 -8.06 17.76 -9.68
C THR A 25 -7.06 18.09 -8.57
N VAL A 26 -6.91 19.37 -8.21
CA VAL A 26 -6.03 19.79 -7.10
C VAL A 26 -6.51 19.23 -5.77
N HIS A 27 -7.81 19.32 -5.49
CA HIS A 27 -8.40 18.77 -4.28
C HIS A 27 -8.18 17.26 -4.15
N HIS A 28 -8.16 16.53 -5.26
CA HIS A 28 -7.83 15.10 -5.25
C HIS A 28 -6.31 14.85 -5.11
N LEU A 29 -5.46 15.69 -5.71
CA LEU A 29 -4.00 15.55 -5.66
C LEU A 29 -3.42 15.73 -4.25
N ILE A 30 -4.05 16.56 -3.42
CA ILE A 30 -3.59 16.84 -2.05
C ILE A 30 -4.11 15.83 -1.01
N GLN A 31 -4.96 14.88 -1.41
CA GLN A 31 -5.43 13.85 -0.49
C GLN A 31 -4.30 12.89 -0.16
N PRO A 32 -4.16 12.49 1.12
CA PRO A 32 -3.26 11.42 1.50
C PRO A 32 -3.57 10.14 0.72
N ARG A 33 -2.53 9.38 0.41
CA ARG A 33 -2.63 8.25 -0.52
C ARG A 33 -1.53 7.23 -0.32
N CYS A 34 -1.70 6.08 -0.96
CA CYS A 34 -0.62 5.14 -1.19
C CYS A 34 0.47 5.75 -2.11
N GLY A 35 1.73 5.55 -1.73
CA GLY A 35 2.93 5.95 -2.47
C GLY A 35 3.24 5.04 -3.67
N VAL A 36 2.54 3.91 -3.81
CA VAL A 36 2.67 3.03 -4.96
C VAL A 36 2.18 3.73 -6.24
N ARG A 37 2.87 3.49 -7.36
CA ARG A 37 2.54 4.14 -8.64
C ARG A 37 1.24 3.56 -9.23
N ASN A 38 0.33 4.45 -9.64
CA ASN A 38 -0.92 4.09 -10.34
C ASN A 38 -0.71 3.47 -11.73
N PHE A 39 0.34 3.90 -12.44
CA PHE A 39 0.57 3.51 -13.82
C PHE A 39 1.93 2.83 -13.93
N ILE A 40 1.92 1.51 -13.95
CA ILE A 40 3.13 0.73 -14.21
C ILE A 40 3.32 0.72 -15.73
N LYS A 41 4.47 1.20 -16.21
CA LYS A 41 4.87 0.89 -17.59
C LYS A 41 5.21 -0.60 -17.60
N ALA A 42 4.52 -1.40 -18.41
CA ALA A 42 4.94 -2.77 -18.66
C ALA A 42 6.44 -2.77 -19.01
N PRO A 43 7.26 -3.66 -18.45
CA PRO A 43 8.65 -3.74 -18.87
C PRO A 43 8.65 -4.11 -20.35
N SER A 44 9.13 -3.19 -21.20
CA SER A 44 9.60 -3.55 -22.53
C SER A 44 10.57 -4.72 -22.35
N SER A 45 10.18 -5.90 -22.84
CA SER A 45 10.89 -7.17 -23.10
C SER A 45 12.42 -7.23 -22.95
N ALA A 46 12.98 -6.63 -21.91
CA ALA A 46 14.38 -6.68 -21.53
C ALA A 46 14.49 -7.78 -20.49
N LYS A 47 15.02 -8.92 -20.94
CA LYS A 47 15.35 -10.11 -20.16
C LYS A 47 16.03 -9.70 -18.85
N PHE A 48 15.30 -9.69 -17.74
CA PHE A 48 15.88 -9.43 -16.43
C PHE A 48 16.52 -10.73 -15.92
N HIS A 49 17.84 -10.74 -15.83
CA HIS A 49 18.61 -11.87 -15.34
C HIS A 49 18.27 -12.15 -13.88
N ARG A 50 17.94 -13.41 -13.59
CA ARG A 50 17.36 -13.93 -12.35
C ARG A 50 18.39 -14.16 -11.23
N ASN A 51 19.49 -13.43 -11.20
CA ASN A 51 20.57 -13.60 -10.21
C ASN A 51 20.78 -12.33 -9.39
N ILE A 52 20.12 -12.26 -8.24
CA ILE A 52 20.37 -11.24 -7.22
C ILE A 52 21.54 -11.74 -6.36
N ASN A 53 22.74 -11.20 -6.61
CA ASN A 53 23.81 -11.16 -5.62
C ASN A 53 23.66 -9.85 -4.83
N VAL A 54 23.41 -9.97 -3.52
CA VAL A 54 23.31 -8.85 -2.58
C VAL A 54 24.70 -8.33 -2.24
N ILE A 55 25.38 -7.66 -3.19
CA ILE A 55 26.53 -6.80 -2.92
C ILE A 55 26.58 -5.72 -4.02
N GLY A 56 26.12 -4.49 -3.73
CA GLY A 56 26.32 -3.35 -4.63
C GLY A 56 25.26 -2.25 -4.51
N ASN A 57 25.71 -1.03 -4.19
CA ASN A 57 24.92 0.17 -3.90
C ASN A 57 24.17 0.77 -5.10
N SER A 58 23.18 0.09 -5.68
CA SER A 58 22.28 0.70 -6.69
C SER A 58 20.91 0.02 -6.73
N ILE A 59 20.03 0.38 -5.79
CA ILE A 59 18.62 -0.07 -5.71
C ILE A 59 17.73 0.90 -6.51
N SER A 60 18.08 1.21 -7.77
CA SER A 60 17.30 2.15 -8.58
C SER A 60 16.17 1.48 -9.38
N MET A 61 15.91 0.18 -9.20
CA MET A 61 15.00 -0.56 -10.08
C MET A 61 14.16 -1.63 -9.39
N ILE A 62 13.71 -1.40 -8.15
CA ILE A 62 12.57 -2.15 -7.59
C ILE A 62 11.29 -1.36 -7.94
N CYS A 63 11.06 -1.22 -9.24
CA CYS A 63 9.80 -0.70 -9.75
C CYS A 63 8.85 -1.88 -9.92
N LYS A 64 7.76 -1.85 -9.17
CA LYS A 64 6.52 -2.63 -9.34
C LYS A 64 6.49 -3.47 -10.62
N LEU A 65 6.49 -4.80 -10.48
CA LEU A 65 6.28 -5.71 -11.60
C LEU A 65 4.76 -5.93 -11.67
N SER A 66 4.07 -5.19 -12.55
CA SER A 66 2.64 -5.40 -12.77
C SER A 66 2.36 -6.89 -13.01
N GLY A 67 1.39 -7.45 -12.28
CA GLY A 67 1.05 -8.86 -12.36
C GLY A 67 1.99 -9.82 -11.62
N ALA A 68 2.90 -9.32 -10.78
CA ALA A 68 3.67 -10.18 -9.89
C ALA A 68 2.77 -10.85 -8.85
N ARG A 69 2.86 -12.18 -8.76
CA ARG A 69 2.03 -13.01 -7.89
C ARG A 69 2.90 -13.98 -7.10
N TRP A 70 2.43 -14.38 -5.94
CA TRP A 70 2.99 -15.53 -5.23
C TRP A 70 2.86 -16.80 -6.08
N PRO A 71 3.82 -17.74 -6.00
CA PRO A 71 3.66 -19.04 -6.64
C PRO A 71 2.36 -19.72 -6.20
N ALA A 72 1.63 -20.37 -7.12
CA ALA A 72 0.35 -21.01 -6.81
C ALA A 72 0.42 -22.08 -5.69
N SER A 73 1.60 -22.63 -5.43
CA SER A 73 1.88 -23.57 -4.34
C SER A 73 2.08 -22.90 -2.98
N ARG A 74 2.36 -21.59 -2.95
CA ARG A 74 2.57 -20.82 -1.71
C ARG A 74 1.26 -20.14 -1.31
N ARG A 75 0.50 -20.84 -0.48
CA ARG A 75 -0.75 -20.34 0.13
C ARG A 75 -0.54 -19.80 1.54
N ASN A 76 0.41 -20.36 2.26
CA ASN A 76 0.69 -19.97 3.64
C ASN A 76 1.73 -18.85 3.61
N LEU A 77 1.29 -17.63 3.90
CA LEU A 77 2.11 -16.43 3.94
C LEU A 77 2.31 -16.03 5.40
N LEU A 78 3.55 -16.13 5.85
CA LEU A 78 3.94 -15.71 7.19
C LEU A 78 4.11 -14.20 7.19
N TYR A 79 3.56 -13.48 8.17
CA TYR A 79 3.74 -12.03 8.30
C TYR A 79 4.42 -11.65 9.62
N LYS A 80 5.09 -10.50 9.62
CA LYS A 80 5.77 -9.96 10.82
C LYS A 80 5.65 -8.45 10.88
N ILE A 81 5.20 -7.96 12.03
CA ILE A 81 5.25 -6.55 12.41
C ILE A 81 6.59 -6.31 13.12
N TRP A 82 7.42 -5.43 12.58
CA TRP A 82 8.72 -5.15 13.16
C TRP A 82 8.62 -4.18 14.33
N ARG A 83 9.26 -4.52 15.45
CA ARG A 83 9.39 -3.64 16.60
C ARG A 83 10.53 -2.64 16.33
N THR A 84 10.18 -1.46 15.85
CA THR A 84 11.10 -0.33 15.65
C THR A 84 10.80 0.78 16.67
N ALA A 85 11.69 1.76 16.78
CA ALA A 85 11.45 2.97 17.57
C ALA A 85 10.39 3.88 16.92
N ASP A 86 10.06 3.63 15.65
CA ASP A 86 9.14 4.43 14.85
C ASP A 86 7.69 3.95 14.93
N LEU A 87 7.38 2.91 15.72
CA LEU A 87 6.00 2.47 15.90
C LEU A 87 5.14 3.60 16.50
N PRO A 88 3.96 3.90 15.91
CA PRO A 88 3.08 4.95 16.42
C PRO A 88 2.34 4.54 17.70
N TYR A 89 2.21 3.24 17.94
CA TYR A 89 1.57 2.64 19.11
C TYR A 89 2.38 1.44 19.62
N PRO A 90 2.20 1.02 20.88
CA PRO A 90 2.67 -0.28 21.34
C PRO A 90 2.26 -1.39 20.37
N ILE A 91 3.19 -2.29 20.05
CA ILE A 91 2.93 -3.36 19.05
C ILE A 91 1.72 -4.24 19.40
N GLU A 92 1.41 -4.38 20.69
CA GLU A 92 0.25 -5.14 21.17
C GLU A 92 -1.08 -4.51 20.75
N ASP A 93 -1.12 -3.18 20.60
CA ASP A 93 -2.30 -2.46 20.11
C ASP A 93 -2.41 -2.52 18.58
N LEU A 94 -1.29 -2.73 17.90
CA LEU A 94 -1.22 -2.88 16.44
C LEU A 94 -1.59 -4.29 15.98
N ARG A 95 -1.24 -5.34 16.74
CA ARG A 95 -1.50 -6.73 16.32
C ARG A 95 -2.95 -7.02 15.93
N PRO A 96 -3.98 -6.61 16.71
CA PRO A 96 -5.37 -6.89 16.37
C PRO A 96 -5.78 -6.31 15.02
N LEU A 97 -5.39 -5.08 14.70
CA LEU A 97 -5.80 -4.43 13.44
C LEU A 97 -5.16 -5.11 12.22
N PHE A 98 -3.89 -5.50 12.32
CA PHE A 98 -3.19 -6.22 11.25
C PHE A 98 -3.76 -7.64 11.08
N CYS A 99 -4.04 -8.32 12.19
CA CYS A 99 -4.70 -9.63 12.18
C CYS A 99 -6.02 -9.56 11.41
N VAL A 100 -6.90 -8.61 11.76
CA VAL A 100 -8.18 -8.43 11.06
C VAL A 100 -7.97 -8.08 9.58
N ALA A 101 -7.01 -7.21 9.25
CA ALA A 101 -6.75 -6.86 7.85
C ALA A 101 -6.28 -8.07 7.01
N PHE A 102 -5.42 -8.93 7.56
CA PHE A 102 -5.03 -10.18 6.91
C PHE A 102 -6.20 -11.17 6.81
N GLU A 103 -7.00 -11.32 7.86
CA GLU A 103 -8.19 -12.20 7.86
C GLU A 103 -9.23 -11.77 6.83
N THR A 104 -9.44 -10.46 6.65
CA THR A 104 -10.34 -9.92 5.62
C THR A 104 -9.93 -10.37 4.22
N TRP A 105 -8.63 -10.38 3.90
CA TRP A 105 -8.15 -10.92 2.63
C TRP A 105 -8.17 -12.45 2.58
N ALA A 106 -7.89 -13.14 3.69
CA ALA A 106 -7.96 -14.60 3.76
C ALA A 106 -9.37 -15.10 3.43
N ALA A 107 -10.41 -14.41 3.89
CA ALA A 107 -11.80 -14.78 3.67
C ALA A 107 -12.22 -14.84 2.18
N VAL A 108 -11.50 -14.16 1.30
CA VAL A 108 -11.84 -14.06 -0.14
C VAL A 108 -10.73 -14.58 -1.07
N SER A 109 -9.67 -15.16 -0.52
CA SER A 109 -8.48 -15.59 -1.26
C SER A 109 -8.05 -17.01 -0.85
N PRO A 110 -7.17 -17.66 -1.61
CA PRO A 110 -6.62 -18.96 -1.22
C PRO A 110 -5.49 -18.89 -0.18
N PHE A 111 -5.17 -17.68 0.33
CA PHE A 111 -4.05 -17.47 1.24
C PHE A 111 -4.44 -17.68 2.69
N GLU A 112 -3.51 -18.22 3.46
CA GLU A 112 -3.57 -18.32 4.91
C GLU A 112 -2.45 -17.46 5.50
N PHE A 113 -2.75 -16.70 6.55
CA PHE A 113 -1.80 -15.79 7.19
C PHE A 113 -1.52 -16.22 8.63
N VAL A 114 -0.25 -16.19 9.00
CA VAL A 114 0.19 -16.49 10.38
C VAL A 114 1.23 -15.45 10.81
N GLU A 115 1.01 -14.81 11.96
CA GLU A 115 1.99 -13.90 12.53
C GLU A 115 3.21 -14.67 13.06
N MET A 116 4.40 -14.22 12.69
CA MET A 116 5.66 -14.73 13.21
C MET A 116 6.31 -13.72 14.16
N LEU A 117 6.31 -14.05 15.45
CA LEU A 117 6.90 -13.21 16.48
C LEU A 117 8.44 -13.20 16.42
N LEU A 118 9.04 -14.39 16.30
CA LEU A 118 10.49 -14.58 16.49
C LEU A 118 11.23 -15.02 15.22
N ARG A 119 10.55 -15.60 14.24
CA ARG A 119 11.19 -16.15 13.02
C ARG A 119 11.08 -15.18 11.84
N THR A 120 11.69 -15.57 10.72
CA THR A 120 11.52 -14.89 9.43
C THR A 120 10.11 -15.09 8.89
N ALA A 121 9.66 -14.13 8.11
CA ALA A 121 8.33 -14.08 7.51
C ALA A 121 8.46 -13.86 6.00
N ASN A 122 7.36 -14.02 5.26
CA ASN A 122 7.28 -13.65 3.84
C ASN A 122 6.85 -12.20 3.66
N LEU A 123 6.03 -11.72 4.59
CA LEU A 123 5.42 -10.41 4.60
C LEU A 123 5.96 -9.61 5.78
N HIS A 124 6.40 -8.38 5.53
CA HIS A 124 7.01 -7.53 6.55
C HIS A 124 6.30 -6.17 6.61
N THR A 125 5.88 -5.79 7.82
CA THR A 125 5.29 -4.50 8.15
C THR A 125 6.31 -3.70 8.96
N VAL A 126 6.74 -2.54 8.44
CA VAL A 126 7.73 -1.68 9.09
C VAL A 126 7.28 -0.22 9.05
N PHE A 127 7.50 0.51 10.14
CA PHE A 127 7.29 1.96 10.22
C PHE A 127 8.63 2.66 10.10
N TYR A 128 8.68 3.73 9.32
CA TYR A 128 9.88 4.53 9.07
C TYR A 128 9.54 6.01 8.93
N ARG A 129 10.53 6.87 9.18
CA ARG A 129 10.45 8.31 8.91
C ARG A 129 11.33 8.71 7.73
N GLY A 130 10.87 9.64 6.92
CA GLY A 130 11.64 10.24 5.83
C GLY A 130 12.40 9.23 4.97
N LYS A 131 13.69 9.50 4.73
CA LYS A 131 14.59 8.56 4.05
C LYS A 131 14.93 7.40 4.98
N HIS A 132 14.66 6.18 4.52
CA HIS A 132 14.86 4.98 5.33
C HIS A 132 15.53 3.86 4.52
N GLU A 133 16.40 3.12 5.22
CA GLU A 133 17.18 2.02 4.65
C GLU A 133 17.85 2.40 3.31
N SER A 134 17.86 1.48 2.37
CA SER A 134 18.21 1.73 0.96
C SER A 134 16.96 1.89 0.08
N CYS A 135 15.81 2.25 0.67
CA CYS A 135 14.56 2.46 -0.06
C CYS A 135 14.65 3.75 -0.90
N PRO A 136 14.31 3.73 -2.20
CA PRO A 136 14.33 4.93 -3.04
C PRO A 136 13.10 5.83 -2.83
N MET A 137 12.10 5.38 -2.07
CA MET A 137 10.86 6.10 -1.80
C MET A 137 10.91 6.64 -0.37
N ALA A 138 11.49 7.83 -0.20
CA ALA A 138 11.48 8.52 1.08
C ALA A 138 10.05 9.03 1.38
N PHE A 139 9.66 8.95 2.65
CA PHE A 139 8.43 9.57 3.12
C PHE A 139 8.53 11.09 3.17
N ASP A 140 7.39 11.76 3.01
CA ASP A 140 7.25 13.22 2.91
C ASP A 140 6.79 13.89 4.20
N GLY A 141 6.65 13.11 5.29
CA GLY A 141 6.14 13.59 6.57
C GLY A 141 4.62 13.51 6.61
N ARG A 142 4.00 14.18 7.57
CA ARG A 142 2.53 14.11 7.76
C ARG A 142 1.74 14.43 6.49
N GLY A 143 0.78 13.57 6.15
CA GLY A 143 -0.06 13.65 4.97
C GLY A 143 0.61 12.99 3.77
N GLY A 144 0.23 13.38 2.56
CA GLY A 144 0.95 12.92 1.36
C GLY A 144 0.97 11.39 1.18
N SER A 145 2.13 10.76 1.33
CA SER A 145 2.32 9.33 1.14
C SER A 145 2.22 8.54 2.45
N LEU A 146 1.06 7.94 2.70
CA LEU A 146 0.77 7.21 3.95
C LEU A 146 1.60 5.93 4.13
N ALA A 147 1.80 5.20 3.04
CA ALA A 147 2.49 3.92 3.02
C ALA A 147 2.87 3.55 1.58
N HIS A 148 3.78 2.58 1.43
CA HIS A 148 4.00 1.90 0.16
C HIS A 148 4.41 0.44 0.38
N SER A 149 3.98 -0.40 -0.55
CA SER A 149 4.30 -1.83 -0.57
C SER A 149 5.09 -2.23 -1.81
N PHE A 150 5.90 -3.26 -1.64
CA PHE A 150 6.62 -3.93 -2.71
C PHE A 150 5.95 -5.28 -3.01
N ASP A 151 5.56 -5.44 -4.27
CA ASP A 151 4.87 -6.63 -4.78
C ASP A 151 5.58 -7.96 -4.42
N PRO A 152 4.86 -9.09 -4.53
CA PRO A 152 5.48 -10.40 -4.46
C PRO A 152 6.69 -10.55 -5.40
N PRO A 153 7.75 -11.29 -5.00
CA PRO A 153 7.90 -11.99 -3.73
C PRO A 153 8.63 -11.15 -2.66
N ILE A 154 8.79 -9.83 -2.86
CA ILE A 154 9.52 -8.97 -1.90
C ILE A 154 8.73 -8.89 -0.60
N GLY A 155 7.44 -8.59 -0.68
CA GLY A 155 6.52 -8.72 0.45
C GLY A 155 6.85 -7.76 1.61
N ILE A 156 7.24 -6.52 1.32
CA ILE A 156 7.55 -5.53 2.35
C ILE A 156 6.61 -4.35 2.19
N THR A 157 6.02 -3.90 3.30
CA THR A 157 5.27 -2.65 3.39
C THR A 157 5.97 -1.72 4.38
N HIS A 158 6.16 -0.48 3.94
CA HIS A 158 6.58 0.62 4.81
C HIS A 158 5.40 1.56 5.06
N TYR A 159 5.25 2.01 6.30
CA TYR A 159 4.28 3.01 6.72
C TYR A 159 5.03 4.27 7.17
N ASP A 160 4.49 5.44 6.84
CA ASP A 160 5.07 6.70 7.31
C ASP A 160 4.81 6.88 8.80
N ALA A 161 5.87 6.92 9.61
CA ALA A 161 5.77 7.11 11.05
C ALA A 161 5.57 8.58 11.47
N ASP A 162 5.63 9.53 10.54
CA ASP A 162 5.31 10.94 10.78
C ASP A 162 3.82 11.26 10.62
N ASP A 163 3.04 10.33 10.07
CA ASP A 163 1.60 10.46 9.95
C ASP A 163 0.85 10.36 11.28
N LEU A 164 -0.32 11.02 11.31
CA LEU A 164 -1.24 10.91 12.43
C LEU A 164 -2.11 9.67 12.29
N TRP A 165 -1.61 8.55 12.78
CA TRP A 165 -2.36 7.29 12.80
C TRP A 165 -3.44 7.30 13.87
N GLU A 166 -4.63 6.81 13.52
CA GLU A 166 -5.66 6.43 14.47
C GLU A 166 -6.02 4.96 14.27
N ILE A 167 -6.13 4.23 15.38
CA ILE A 167 -6.46 2.81 15.43
C ILE A 167 -7.85 2.56 16.04
N ASN A 168 -8.42 3.56 16.71
CA ASN A 168 -9.73 3.53 17.32
C ASN A 168 -10.77 4.22 16.40
N PRO A 169 -11.73 3.48 15.84
CA PRO A 169 -12.75 4.04 14.94
C PRO A 169 -13.59 5.16 15.56
N GLN A 170 -13.81 5.14 16.88
CA GLN A 170 -14.59 6.19 17.56
C GLN A 170 -13.81 7.51 17.65
N LYS A 171 -12.48 7.46 17.76
CA LYS A 171 -11.61 8.65 17.81
C LYS A 171 -11.21 9.20 16.45
N LEU A 172 -11.37 8.40 15.39
CA LEU A 172 -11.02 8.78 14.03
C LEU A 172 -11.75 10.07 13.59
N ALA A 173 -13.04 10.19 13.89
CA ALA A 173 -13.83 11.38 13.55
C ALA A 173 -13.48 12.60 14.42
N GLU A 174 -12.86 12.40 15.58
CA GLU A 174 -12.50 13.46 16.53
C GLU A 174 -11.08 14.02 16.30
N THR A 175 -10.22 13.22 15.67
CA THR A 175 -8.81 13.55 15.46
C THR A 175 -8.60 14.13 14.07
N GLU A 176 -8.64 15.47 13.97
CA GLU A 176 -8.49 16.19 12.69
C GLU A 176 -7.19 15.82 11.97
N GLY A 177 -7.32 15.48 10.69
CA GLY A 177 -6.19 15.10 9.84
C GLY A 177 -5.61 13.71 10.10
N SER A 178 -6.25 12.88 10.94
CA SER A 178 -5.82 11.50 11.17
C SER A 178 -6.14 10.56 10.01
N SER A 179 -5.34 9.52 9.86
CA SER A 179 -5.54 8.42 8.92
C SER A 179 -5.85 7.14 9.68
N ASP A 180 -6.87 6.40 9.24
CA ASP A 180 -7.23 5.11 9.82
C ASP A 180 -6.19 4.05 9.42
N LEU A 181 -5.39 3.59 10.40
CA LEU A 181 -4.27 2.68 10.12
C LEU A 181 -4.75 1.33 9.58
N GLN A 182 -5.91 0.84 10.00
CA GLN A 182 -6.45 -0.43 9.50
C GLN A 182 -6.86 -0.35 8.04
N SER A 183 -7.42 0.78 7.60
CA SER A 183 -7.78 1.04 6.20
C SER A 183 -6.55 1.04 5.31
N VAL A 184 -5.48 1.73 5.75
CA VAL A 184 -4.20 1.72 5.01
C VAL A 184 -3.57 0.33 5.03
N ALA A 185 -3.55 -0.36 6.17
CA ALA A 185 -3.02 -1.72 6.26
C ALA A 185 -3.74 -2.69 5.32
N LEU A 186 -5.08 -2.63 5.27
CA LEU A 186 -5.88 -3.47 4.38
C LEU A 186 -5.53 -3.19 2.91
N HIS A 187 -5.37 -1.92 2.52
CA HIS A 187 -4.95 -1.52 1.18
C HIS A 187 -3.55 -2.07 0.82
N GLU A 188 -2.57 -1.84 1.69
CA GLU A 188 -1.19 -2.26 1.46
C GLU A 188 -1.04 -3.78 1.41
N ILE A 189 -1.82 -4.52 2.20
CA ILE A 189 -1.86 -5.99 2.11
C ILE A 189 -2.35 -6.43 0.72
N GLY A 190 -3.29 -5.72 0.08
CA GLY A 190 -3.67 -6.01 -1.30
C GLY A 190 -2.47 -5.98 -2.26
N HIS A 191 -1.58 -4.99 -2.13
CA HIS A 191 -0.31 -4.97 -2.88
C HIS A 191 0.62 -6.13 -2.52
N LEU A 192 0.72 -6.50 -1.24
CA LEU A 192 1.46 -7.70 -0.82
C LEU A 192 0.91 -9.00 -1.42
N LEU A 193 -0.35 -9.02 -1.89
CA LEU A 193 -0.98 -10.13 -2.60
C LEU A 193 -0.91 -9.99 -4.13
N GLY A 194 -0.36 -8.88 -4.63
CA GLY A 194 -0.16 -8.62 -6.06
C GLY A 194 -1.29 -7.83 -6.74
N LEU A 195 -2.16 -7.16 -5.97
CA LEU A 195 -3.21 -6.31 -6.53
C LEU A 195 -2.65 -4.97 -6.98
N ASP A 196 -3.16 -4.48 -8.10
CA ASP A 196 -2.94 -3.12 -8.56
C ASP A 196 -3.98 -2.16 -7.97
N HIS A 197 -3.73 -0.86 -8.09
CA HIS A 197 -4.71 0.13 -7.65
C HIS A 197 -6.00 0.03 -8.48
N SER A 198 -7.13 0.15 -7.79
CA SER A 198 -8.45 0.29 -8.41
C SER A 198 -8.72 1.74 -8.83
N SER A 199 -9.53 1.89 -9.87
CA SER A 199 -10.12 3.19 -10.24
C SER A 199 -11.47 3.44 -9.55
N VAL A 200 -12.04 2.45 -8.85
CA VAL A 200 -13.33 2.54 -8.16
C VAL A 200 -13.14 3.25 -6.81
N PRO A 201 -13.72 4.45 -6.58
CA PRO A 201 -13.48 5.24 -5.36
C PRO A 201 -13.85 4.52 -4.06
N GLU A 202 -14.82 3.61 -4.11
CA GLU A 202 -15.32 2.84 -2.97
C GLU A 202 -14.43 1.64 -2.64
N ALA A 203 -13.62 1.17 -3.60
CA ALA A 203 -12.74 0.02 -3.42
C ALA A 203 -11.62 0.30 -2.41
N VAL A 204 -11.24 -0.74 -1.68
CA VAL A 204 -10.09 -0.71 -0.76
C VAL A 204 -8.83 -0.37 -1.52
N MET A 205 -8.65 -0.96 -2.72
CA MET A 205 -7.49 -0.69 -3.57
C MET A 205 -7.52 0.67 -4.28
N TYR A 206 -8.49 1.55 -3.99
CA TYR A 206 -8.42 2.94 -4.46
C TYR A 206 -7.25 3.68 -3.79
N PRO A 207 -6.39 4.40 -4.54
CA PRO A 207 -5.11 4.89 -3.99
C PRO A 207 -5.23 5.93 -2.88
N SER A 208 -6.28 6.75 -2.90
CA SER A 208 -6.42 7.89 -1.99
C SER A 208 -7.33 7.55 -0.82
N LEU A 209 -6.91 7.95 0.38
CA LEU A 209 -7.69 7.85 1.60
C LEU A 209 -7.87 9.26 2.16
N LYS A 210 -9.12 9.72 2.20
CA LYS A 210 -9.42 10.98 2.86
C LYS A 210 -9.13 10.86 4.37
N PRO A 211 -8.60 11.91 5.02
CA PRO A 211 -8.47 11.90 6.47
C PRO A 211 -9.80 11.58 7.14
N GLN A 212 -9.73 10.98 8.32
CA GLN A 212 -10.87 10.65 9.17
C GLN A 212 -11.90 9.72 8.50
N THR A 213 -11.49 9.01 7.45
CA THR A 213 -12.32 8.04 6.72
C THR A 213 -11.87 6.63 7.03
N ARG A 214 -12.84 5.76 7.31
CA ARG A 214 -12.61 4.33 7.52
C ARG A 214 -13.10 3.54 6.32
N LYS A 215 -12.22 2.72 5.75
CA LYS A 215 -12.48 1.86 4.59
C LYS A 215 -11.86 0.48 4.83
N VAL A 216 -12.59 -0.36 5.55
CA VAL A 216 -12.14 -1.71 5.98
C VAL A 216 -12.97 -2.85 5.40
N GLU A 217 -13.92 -2.53 4.52
CA GLU A 217 -14.79 -3.51 3.84
C GLU A 217 -14.38 -3.63 2.37
N LEU A 218 -14.15 -4.86 1.91
CA LEU A 218 -13.77 -5.11 0.53
C LEU A 218 -14.93 -4.82 -0.43
N HIS A 219 -14.67 -4.06 -1.47
CA HIS A 219 -15.61 -3.83 -2.55
C HIS A 219 -15.61 -5.03 -3.54
N ALA A 220 -16.66 -5.14 -4.35
CA ALA A 220 -16.75 -6.19 -5.38
C ALA A 220 -15.56 -6.18 -6.36
N ASP A 221 -15.01 -5.01 -6.64
CA ASP A 221 -13.82 -4.82 -7.49
C ASP A 221 -12.55 -5.43 -6.86
N ASP A 222 -12.37 -5.26 -5.55
CA ASP A 222 -11.25 -5.85 -4.80
C ASP A 222 -11.34 -7.40 -4.84
N ILE A 223 -12.54 -7.93 -4.61
CA ILE A 223 -12.82 -9.38 -4.60
C ILE A 223 -12.66 -9.99 -5.99
N ALA A 224 -13.10 -9.29 -7.04
CA ALA A 224 -12.89 -9.74 -8.42
C ALA A 224 -11.40 -9.78 -8.76
N SER A 225 -10.65 -8.75 -8.35
CA SER A 225 -9.21 -8.61 -8.64
C SER A 225 -8.35 -9.70 -7.99
N ILE A 226 -8.62 -10.06 -6.73
CA ILE A 226 -7.87 -11.14 -6.04
C ILE A 226 -8.21 -12.55 -6.59
N LYS A 227 -9.38 -12.72 -7.22
CA LYS A 227 -9.84 -14.00 -7.78
C LYS A 227 -9.44 -14.23 -9.25
N ALA A 228 -9.09 -13.16 -9.98
CA ALA A 228 -8.64 -13.23 -11.37
C ALA A 228 -7.27 -13.89 -11.51
#